data_AF-A0A6N7V2U1-F1
#
_entry.id   AF-A0A6N7V2U1-F1
#
_cell.length_a   1.000
_cell.length_b   1.000
_cell.length_c   1.000
_cell.angle_alpha   90.00
_cell.angle_beta   90.00
_cell.angle_gamma   90.00
#
_symmetry.space_group_name_H-M   'P 1'
#
loop_
_entity.id
_entity.type
_entity.pdbx_description
1 polymer ?
#
loop_
_entity_poly.entity_id
_entity_poly.type
_entity_poly.pdbx_seq_one_letter_code
_entity_poly.pdbx_strand_id
1 'polypeptide(L)'
;MLYNTIFLLRGKRYVTLSEFKKLEQYNTILGDLSDPEELMRWNASEEAAAREELAKHKCMYNLSNLDHICIEEYALYRCKCEDDEDWTDCSEDCGYEFAETVKIGVEDKSFEEQWLKDFLM
;
A
#
# COMPACT_ATOMS: atom_id res chain seq x y z
N MET A 1 -2.63 -18.12 -17.38
CA MET A 1 -2.43 -17.06 -16.37
C MET A 1 -2.73 -15.75 -17.06
N LEU A 2 -3.48 -14.85 -16.43
CA LEU A 2 -3.88 -13.56 -17.01
C LEU A 2 -2.79 -12.49 -16.88
N TYR A 3 -1.80 -12.69 -15.99
CA TYR A 3 -0.64 -11.83 -15.77
C TYR A 3 0.68 -12.57 -16.08
N ASN A 4 1.73 -11.82 -16.41
CA ASN A 4 3.10 -12.32 -16.62
C ASN A 4 4.12 -11.69 -15.67
N THR A 5 3.81 -10.54 -15.07
CA THR A 5 4.73 -9.80 -14.19
C THR A 5 4.05 -9.46 -12.87
N ILE A 6 4.84 -9.46 -11.79
CA ILE A 6 4.42 -9.13 -10.44
C ILE A 6 5.39 -8.07 -9.89
N PHE A 7 4.87 -6.96 -9.41
CA PHE A 7 5.63 -5.90 -8.76
C PHE A 7 5.33 -5.87 -7.27
N LEU A 8 6.33 -5.63 -6.44
CA LEU A 8 6.12 -5.18 -5.07
C LEU A 8 6.22 -3.66 -5.05
N LEU A 9 5.11 -3.01 -4.72
CA LEU A 9 4.98 -1.57 -4.66
C LEU A 9 4.98 -1.09 -3.21
N ARG A 10 5.59 0.07 -2.97
CA ARG A 10 5.53 0.80 -1.70
C ARG A 10 4.99 2.20 -1.91
N GLY A 11 3.82 2.46 -1.34
CA GLY A 11 3.30 3.82 -1.18
C GLY A 11 3.76 4.41 0.15
N LYS A 12 4.25 5.65 0.15
CA LYS A 12 4.65 6.34 1.38
C LYS A 12 4.30 7.82 1.33
N ARG A 13 3.54 8.28 2.33
CA ARG A 13 3.16 9.70 2.44
C ARG A 13 3.17 10.19 3.87
N TYR A 14 3.41 11.49 3.99
CA TYR A 14 3.25 12.24 5.23
C TYR A 14 2.18 13.29 5.00
N VAL A 15 1.08 13.19 5.74
CA VAL A 15 -0.11 14.03 5.53
C VAL A 15 -0.58 14.60 6.86
N THR A 16 -1.26 15.73 6.82
CA THR A 16 -1.98 16.23 7.98
C THR A 16 -3.17 15.32 8.31
N LEU A 17 -3.63 15.35 9.56
CA LEU A 17 -4.88 14.67 9.95
C LEU A 17 -6.08 15.10 9.09
N SER A 18 -6.10 16.36 8.68
CA SER A 18 -7.19 16.91 7.87
C SER A 18 -7.21 16.36 6.45
N GLU A 19 -6.04 16.07 5.89
CA GLU A 19 -5.89 15.40 4.59
C GLU A 19 -6.18 13.92 4.74
N PHE A 20 -5.63 13.27 5.77
CA PHE A 20 -5.82 11.85 6.03
C PHE A 20 -7.31 11.46 6.15
N LYS A 21 -8.14 12.30 6.78
CA LYS A 21 -9.60 12.09 6.89
C LYS A 21 -10.34 12.02 5.56
N LYS A 22 -9.71 12.42 4.45
CA LYS A 22 -10.28 12.38 3.11
C LYS A 22 -9.74 11.21 2.29
N LEU A 23 -8.76 10.47 2.82
CA LEU A 23 -8.14 9.36 2.12
C LEU A 23 -8.90 8.08 2.39
N GLU A 24 -8.85 7.18 1.42
CA GLU A 24 -9.28 5.79 1.56
C GLU A 24 -8.08 4.90 1.89
N GLN A 25 -8.33 3.67 2.31
CA GLN A 25 -7.25 2.70 2.51
C GLN A 25 -6.56 2.45 1.16
N TYR A 26 -5.22 2.34 1.15
CA TYR A 26 -4.42 2.09 -0.04
C TYR A 26 -4.31 3.28 -1.00
N ASN A 27 -4.68 4.49 -0.57
CA ASN A 27 -4.66 5.68 -1.42
C ASN A 27 -3.26 6.06 -1.90
N THR A 28 -2.20 5.66 -1.19
CA THR A 28 -0.81 5.93 -1.61
C THR A 28 -0.31 4.96 -2.70
N ILE A 29 -1.11 3.94 -3.04
CA ILE A 29 -0.89 3.00 -4.14
C ILE A 29 -1.96 3.17 -5.24
N LEU A 30 -3.24 3.35 -4.90
CA LEU A 30 -4.37 3.35 -5.85
C LEU A 30 -5.09 4.70 -6.03
N GLY A 31 -4.85 5.66 -5.13
CA GLY A 31 -5.65 6.87 -5.06
C GLY A 31 -4.99 8.09 -5.67
N ASP A 32 -5.59 9.26 -5.42
CA ASP A 32 -5.11 10.55 -5.91
C ASP A 32 -3.73 10.93 -5.38
N LEU A 33 -3.28 10.30 -4.29
CA LEU A 33 -1.93 10.46 -3.74
C LEU A 33 -0.94 9.37 -4.19
N SER A 34 -1.34 8.53 -5.15
CA SER A 34 -0.55 7.42 -5.66
C SER A 34 0.75 7.93 -6.30
N ASP A 35 1.86 7.48 -5.71
CA ASP A 35 3.22 7.67 -6.19
C ASP A 35 4.07 6.52 -5.63
N PRO A 36 3.68 5.26 -5.90
CA PRO A 36 4.34 4.11 -5.30
C PRO A 36 5.69 3.87 -5.96
N GLU A 37 6.64 3.43 -5.13
CA GLU A 37 7.96 3.00 -5.57
C GLU A 37 7.93 1.49 -5.86
N GLU A 38 8.47 1.08 -7.01
CA GLU A 38 8.79 -0.32 -7.29
C GLU A 38 9.98 -0.75 -6.43
N LEU A 39 9.75 -1.69 -5.51
CA LEU A 39 10.81 -2.26 -4.67
C LEU A 39 11.44 -3.49 -5.31
N MET A 40 10.61 -4.34 -5.92
CA MET A 40 11.02 -5.62 -6.51
C MET A 40 10.06 -6.04 -7.63
N ARG A 41 10.54 -6.90 -8.51
CA ARG A 41 9.83 -7.42 -9.69
C ARG A 41 10.09 -8.91 -9.85
N TRP A 42 9.06 -9.64 -10.26
CA TRP A 42 9.10 -11.08 -10.53
C TRP A 42 8.31 -11.45 -11.78
N ASN A 43 8.60 -12.63 -12.33
CA ASN A 43 7.72 -13.28 -13.29
C ASN A 43 6.52 -13.94 -12.58
N ALA A 44 5.43 -14.17 -13.31
CA ALA A 44 4.24 -14.83 -12.80
C ALA A 44 4.52 -16.23 -12.22
N SER A 45 5.55 -16.93 -12.71
CA SER A 45 5.97 -18.24 -12.17
C SER A 45 6.56 -18.16 -10.76
N GLU A 46 6.98 -16.99 -10.31
CA GLU A 46 7.65 -16.76 -9.03
C GLU A 46 6.70 -16.19 -7.97
N GLU A 47 5.39 -16.35 -8.17
CA GLU A 47 4.35 -15.81 -7.29
C GLU A 47 4.51 -16.19 -5.81
N ALA A 48 4.98 -17.40 -5.52
CA ALA A 48 5.22 -17.83 -4.16
C ALA A 48 6.29 -16.97 -3.48
N ALA A 49 7.39 -16.68 -4.19
CA ALA A 49 8.46 -15.82 -3.68
C ALA A 49 7.99 -14.38 -3.49
N ALA A 50 7.18 -13.86 -4.43
CA ALA A 50 6.59 -12.52 -4.30
C ALA A 50 5.68 -12.41 -3.06
N ARG A 51 4.83 -13.41 -2.79
CA ARG A 51 3.97 -13.44 -1.60
C ARG A 51 4.75 -13.61 -0.30
N GLU A 52 5.82 -14.41 -0.31
CA GLU A 52 6.73 -14.52 0.84
C GLU A 52 7.43 -13.20 1.14
N GLU A 53 7.81 -12.43 0.11
CA GLU A 53 8.36 -11.09 0.31
C GLU A 53 7.30 -10.12 0.84
N LEU A 54 6.10 -10.09 0.25
CA LEU A 54 4.99 -9.26 0.72
C LEU A 54 4.70 -9.49 2.21
N ALA A 55 4.73 -10.73 2.67
CA ALA A 55 4.49 -11.10 4.07
C ALA A 55 5.51 -10.52 5.07
N LYS A 56 6.69 -10.05 4.60
CA LYS A 56 7.67 -9.34 5.41
C LYS A 56 7.30 -7.86 5.62
N HIS A 57 6.41 -7.33 4.79
CA HIS A 57 5.94 -5.96 4.83
C HIS A 57 4.57 -5.85 5.48
N LYS A 58 4.27 -4.66 6.01
CA LYS A 58 3.02 -4.35 6.70
C LYS A 58 2.57 -2.95 6.35
N CYS A 59 1.28 -2.80 6.04
CA CYS A 59 0.68 -1.49 5.87
C CYS A 59 0.50 -0.83 7.25
N MET A 60 0.88 0.43 7.36
CA MET A 60 0.97 1.16 8.62
C MET A 60 0.46 2.60 8.45
N TYR A 61 -0.34 3.03 9.42
CA TYR A 61 -0.91 4.37 9.50
C TYR A 61 -0.57 4.92 10.88
N ASN A 62 0.53 5.68 10.96
CA ASN A 62 1.12 6.09 12.22
C ASN A 62 0.91 7.57 12.48
N LEU A 63 0.37 7.89 13.64
CA LEU A 63 0.43 9.26 14.15
C LEU A 63 1.90 9.59 14.45
N SER A 64 2.49 10.47 13.65
CA SER A 64 3.89 10.88 13.83
C SER A 64 4.02 12.03 14.82
N ASN A 65 3.02 12.92 14.86
CA ASN A 65 2.90 14.10 15.72
C ASN A 65 1.40 14.36 15.95
N LEU A 66 1.05 15.33 16.81
CA LEU A 66 -0.34 15.67 17.13
C LEU A 66 -1.24 15.99 15.93
N ASP A 67 -0.69 16.36 14.77
CA ASP A 67 -1.43 16.80 13.60
C ASP A 67 -1.06 16.10 12.29
N HIS A 68 -0.19 15.07 12.31
CA HIS A 68 0.31 14.41 11.11
C HIS A 68 0.34 12.89 11.21
N ILE A 69 0.01 12.25 10.08
CA ILE A 69 0.03 10.81 9.89
C ILE A 69 1.08 10.46 8.83
N CYS A 70 1.92 9.49 9.18
CA CYS A 70 2.79 8.77 8.26
C CYS A 70 2.04 7.53 7.77
N ILE A 71 1.79 7.47 6.47
CA ILE A 71 1.18 6.34 5.78
C ILE A 71 2.30 5.58 5.08
N GLU A 72 2.34 4.27 5.28
CA GLU A 72 3.20 3.37 4.54
C GLU A 72 2.40 2.14 4.13
N GLU A 73 2.23 1.92 2.83
CA GLU A 73 1.39 0.86 2.26
C GLU A 73 2.23 0.00 1.32
N TYR A 74 1.90 -1.30 1.29
CA TYR A 74 2.60 -2.28 0.48
C TYR A 74 1.60 -3.17 -0.25
N ALA A 75 1.87 -3.46 -1.52
CA ALA A 75 1.05 -4.35 -2.31
C ALA A 75 1.88 -5.10 -3.35
N LEU A 76 1.47 -6.31 -3.66
CA LEU A 76 1.80 -6.90 -4.94
C LEU A 76 0.83 -6.39 -6.00
N TYR A 77 1.36 -5.89 -7.09
CA TYR A 77 0.61 -5.55 -8.29
C TYR A 77 0.90 -6.58 -9.37
N ARG A 78 -0.15 -7.20 -9.91
CA ARG A 78 -0.07 -8.25 -10.94
C ARG A 78 -0.60 -7.67 -12.25
N CYS A 79 0.27 -7.59 -13.25
CA CYS A 79 -0.08 -7.08 -14.58
C CYS A 79 0.15 -8.13 -15.67
N LYS A 80 -0.54 -7.91 -16.78
CA LYS A 80 0.06 -8.25 -18.07
C LYS A 80 0.81 -7.03 -18.60
N CYS A 81 2.12 -7.17 -18.65
CA CYS A 81 3.04 -6.18 -19.18
C CYS A 81 3.61 -6.70 -20.51
N GLU A 82 3.80 -5.83 -21.51
CA GLU A 82 4.70 -6.19 -22.62
C GLU A 82 6.16 -5.97 -22.14
N ASP A 83 7.15 -6.56 -22.82
CA ASP A 83 8.51 -6.78 -22.29
C ASP A 83 9.15 -5.55 -21.60
N ASP A 84 9.60 -5.74 -20.35
CA ASP A 84 10.33 -4.79 -19.50
C ASP A 84 9.65 -3.44 -19.21
N GLU A 85 8.36 -3.28 -19.53
CA GLU A 85 7.61 -2.05 -19.30
C GLU A 85 7.46 -1.70 -17.81
N ASP A 86 7.23 -0.41 -17.54
CA ASP A 86 6.94 0.10 -16.20
C ASP A 86 5.57 -0.40 -15.73
N TRP A 87 5.36 -0.48 -14.42
CA TRP A 87 4.07 -0.89 -13.86
C TRP A 87 2.94 0.06 -14.27
N THR A 88 3.26 1.28 -14.72
CA THR A 88 2.30 2.29 -15.20
C THR A 88 1.74 1.98 -16.61
N ASP A 89 2.44 1.17 -17.40
CA ASP A 89 2.06 0.82 -18.79
C ASP A 89 1.29 -0.53 -18.88
N CYS A 90 0.92 -1.07 -17.73
CA CYS A 90 0.20 -2.33 -17.60
C CYS A 90 -1.24 -2.24 -18.14
N SER A 91 -1.72 -3.30 -18.82
CA SER A 91 -3.09 -3.35 -19.33
C SER A 91 -4.16 -3.26 -18.23
N GLU A 92 -5.40 -2.88 -18.54
CA GLU A 92 -6.48 -2.68 -17.56
C GLU A 92 -6.84 -3.92 -16.70
N ASP A 93 -6.45 -5.14 -17.11
CA ASP A 93 -6.69 -6.39 -16.38
C ASP A 93 -5.56 -6.66 -15.37
N CYS A 94 -5.56 -5.91 -14.28
CA CYS A 94 -4.58 -6.02 -13.20
C CYS A 94 -5.22 -6.27 -11.83
N GLY A 95 -4.44 -6.86 -10.93
CA GLY A 95 -4.89 -7.19 -9.56
C GLY A 95 -3.90 -6.75 -8.50
N TYR A 96 -4.42 -6.32 -7.36
CA TYR A 96 -3.63 -5.95 -6.18
C TYR A 96 -3.83 -6.96 -5.05
N GLU A 97 -2.74 -7.32 -4.39
CA GLU A 97 -2.73 -8.08 -3.14
C GLU A 97 -1.98 -7.24 -2.09
N PHE A 98 -2.73 -6.65 -1.16
CA PHE A 98 -2.17 -5.76 -0.14
C PHE A 98 -1.56 -6.54 1.03
N ALA A 99 -0.48 -6.00 1.60
CA ALA A 99 0.09 -6.53 2.83
C ALA A 99 -0.88 -6.36 4.01
N GLU A 100 -0.70 -7.20 5.04
CA GLU A 100 -1.44 -7.08 6.30
C GLU A 100 -1.30 -5.66 6.87
N THR A 101 -2.43 -5.08 7.29
CA THR A 101 -2.43 -3.79 7.97
C THR A 101 -2.27 -3.98 9.47
N VAL A 102 -1.27 -3.34 10.07
CA VAL A 102 -1.11 -3.33 11.54
C VAL A 102 -1.76 -2.08 12.13
N LYS A 103 -2.64 -2.32 13.12
CA LYS A 103 -3.21 -1.26 13.95
C LYS A 103 -2.15 -0.79 14.92
N ILE A 104 -1.65 0.43 14.73
CA ILE A 104 -0.67 1.00 15.66
C ILE A 104 -1.44 1.88 16.64
N GLY A 105 -1.52 1.38 17.88
CA GLY A 105 -2.10 2.10 19.00
C GLY A 105 -1.15 3.21 19.44
N VAL A 106 -1.66 4.44 19.48
CA VAL A 106 -0.95 5.58 20.03
C VAL A 106 -0.97 5.44 21.55
N GLU A 107 0.21 5.32 22.19
CA GLU A 107 0.33 5.34 23.65
C GLU A 107 0.20 6.78 24.20
N ASP A 108 -0.96 7.43 24.03
CA ASP A 108 -1.57 8.33 25.05
C ASP A 108 -2.90 8.92 24.58
N LYS A 109 -3.79 9.13 25.54
CA LYS A 109 -5.24 9.06 25.37
C LYS A 109 -5.92 10.30 24.79
N SER A 110 -6.94 9.95 24.00
CA SER A 110 -8.27 10.58 23.87
C SER A 110 -8.49 11.55 22.71
N PHE A 111 -9.58 11.23 22.00
CA PHE A 111 -10.29 11.91 20.92
C PHE A 111 -10.02 11.43 19.48
N GLU A 112 -8.78 11.13 19.08
CA GLU A 112 -8.50 10.71 17.68
C GLU A 112 -8.33 9.21 17.45
N GLU A 113 -8.16 8.44 18.53
CA GLU A 113 -8.05 6.97 18.47
C GLU A 113 -9.32 6.28 17.96
N GLN A 114 -10.50 6.87 18.16
CA GLN A 114 -11.76 6.23 17.77
C GLN A 114 -11.90 6.19 16.26
N TRP A 115 -11.53 7.27 15.56
CA TRP A 115 -11.67 7.32 14.11
C TRP A 115 -10.62 6.45 13.40
N LEU A 116 -9.39 6.34 13.91
CA LEU A 116 -8.41 5.36 13.39
C LEU A 116 -8.88 3.90 13.60
N LYS A 117 -9.60 3.62 14.70
CA LYS A 117 -10.22 2.31 14.92
C LYS A 117 -11.33 2.04 13.91
N ASP A 118 -12.15 3.05 13.59
CA ASP A 118 -13.26 2.94 12.64
C ASP A 118 -12.78 2.88 11.17
N PHE A 119 -11.65 3.54 10.83
CA PHE A 119 -11.04 3.49 9.49
C PHE A 119 -10.37 2.14 9.17
N LEU A 120 -9.85 1.44 10.20
CA LEU A 120 -9.14 0.16 10.07
C LEU A 120 -10.01 -1.06 10.45
N MET A 121 -11.34 -0.91 10.51
CA MET A 121 -12.32 -1.98 10.76
C MET A 121 -13.16 -2.26 9.53
#